data_AF-A0A937RJV5-F1
#
_entry.id   AF-A0A937RJV5-F1
#
_cell.length_a   1.000
_cell.length_b   1.000
_cell.length_c   1.000
_cell.angle_alpha   90.00
_cell.angle_beta   90.00
_cell.angle_gamma   90.00
#
_symmetry.space_group_name_H-M   'P 1'
#
loop_
_entity.id
_entity.type
_entity.pdbx_description
1 polymer ?
#
loop_
_entity_poly.entity_id
_entity_poly.type
_entity_poly.pdbx_seq_one_letter_code
_entity_poly.pdbx_strand_id
1 'polypeptide(L)'
;RLPGKRARPVLRGPRRSNAPGLPDETWFGIITRQAIRRGTFPSVHALTRQIRDYITHWNTDAQPFTWTATTNEILAKVRLTQTSIRKLVDNNRNRHR
;
A
#
# COMPACT_ATOMS: atom_id res chain seq x y z
N ARG A 1 -17.51 -21.31 8.77
CA ARG A 1 -18.05 -20.10 8.09
C ARG A 1 -17.12 -18.94 8.45
N LEU A 2 -16.26 -18.47 7.53
CA LEU A 2 -15.47 -17.25 7.77
C LEU A 2 -16.13 -16.10 7.02
N PRO A 3 -16.90 -15.23 7.71
CA PRO A 3 -17.54 -14.10 7.07
C PRO A 3 -16.58 -12.91 7.11
N GLY A 4 -16.18 -12.44 5.94
CA GLY A 4 -16.08 -11.01 5.65
C GLY A 4 -15.16 -10.12 6.50
N LYS A 5 -14.13 -10.62 7.17
CA LYS A 5 -13.15 -9.75 7.82
C LYS A 5 -12.09 -9.33 6.78
N ARG A 6 -12.44 -8.33 5.97
CA ARG A 6 -11.43 -7.42 5.41
C ARG A 6 -10.69 -6.87 6.62
N ALA A 7 -9.42 -7.23 6.80
CA ALA A 7 -8.57 -6.58 7.79
C ALA A 7 -8.55 -5.09 7.46
N ARG A 8 -9.42 -4.32 8.12
CA ARG A 8 -9.37 -2.87 8.06
C ARG A 8 -8.32 -2.45 9.07
N PRO A 9 -7.28 -1.69 8.70
CA PRO A 9 -6.35 -1.15 9.67
C PRO A 9 -7.16 -0.30 10.66
N VAL A 10 -7.15 -0.67 11.94
CA VAL A 10 -7.77 0.12 13.00
C VAL A 10 -6.81 1.26 13.34
N LEU A 11 -7.09 2.45 12.79
CA LEU A 11 -6.40 3.68 13.15
C LEU A 11 -6.88 4.14 14.53
N ARG A 12 -6.14 3.82 15.59
CA ARG A 12 -6.28 4.49 16.89
C ARG A 12 -5.10 5.43 17.06
N GLY A 13 -5.27 6.67 16.59
CA GLY A 13 -4.34 7.79 16.75
C GLY A 13 -5.10 9.12 16.59
N PRO A 14 -4.66 10.20 17.25
CA PRO A 14 -5.37 11.47 17.24
C PRO A 14 -5.46 12.03 15.81
N ARG A 15 -6.66 12.43 15.42
CA ARG A 15 -6.96 13.03 14.10
C ARG A 15 -6.12 14.28 13.89
N ARG A 16 -5.03 14.17 13.14
CA ARG A 16 -4.48 15.28 12.37
C ARG A 16 -5.13 15.25 11.00
N SER A 17 -5.66 16.38 10.56
CA SER A 17 -6.44 16.58 9.33
C SER A 17 -5.70 16.22 8.03
N ASN A 18 -4.41 15.86 8.08
CA ASN A 18 -3.58 15.58 6.91
C ASN A 18 -2.79 14.24 6.94
N ALA A 19 -3.07 13.30 7.86
CA ALA A 19 -2.35 12.01 7.88
C ALA A 19 -3.00 10.99 6.93
N PRO A 20 -2.33 10.52 5.84
CA PRO A 20 -2.93 9.57 4.91
C PRO A 20 -2.75 8.14 5.40
N GLY A 21 -3.87 7.50 5.76
CA GLY A 21 -3.99 6.06 5.95
C GLY A 21 -4.61 5.35 4.73
N LEU A 22 -4.38 5.84 3.51
CA LEU A 22 -5.05 5.37 2.30
C LEU A 22 -4.05 5.26 1.14
N PRO A 23 -4.29 4.33 0.20
CA PRO A 23 -3.30 3.57 -0.60
C PRO A 23 -2.37 4.48 -1.40
N ASP A 24 -1.24 3.94 -1.87
CA ASP A 24 -0.22 4.64 -2.67
C ASP A 24 -0.82 5.60 -3.71
N GLU A 25 -1.96 5.22 -4.31
CA GLU A 25 -2.80 6.00 -5.23
C GLU A 25 -3.17 7.41 -4.70
N THR A 26 -3.49 7.54 -3.41
CA THR A 26 -3.83 8.83 -2.77
C THR A 26 -2.60 9.69 -2.58
N TRP A 27 -1.49 9.10 -2.15
CA TRP A 27 -0.22 9.81 -2.02
C TRP A 27 0.27 10.33 -3.39
N PHE A 28 0.18 9.51 -4.44
CA PHE A 28 0.46 9.93 -5.82
C PHE A 28 -0.44 11.08 -6.28
N GLY A 29 -1.72 11.07 -5.90
CA GLY A 29 -2.64 12.17 -6.15
C GLY A 29 -2.29 13.48 -5.40
N ILE A 30 -1.65 13.40 -4.23
CA ILE A 30 -1.22 14.56 -3.44
C ILE A 30 0.04 15.17 -4.07
N ILE A 31 1.10 14.38 -4.28
CA ILE A 31 2.34 14.87 -4.90
C ILE A 31 2.07 15.43 -6.32
N THR A 32 1.16 14.81 -7.07
CA THR A 32 0.76 15.33 -8.37
C THR A 32 0.16 16.72 -8.26
N ARG A 33 -0.77 16.94 -7.33
CA ARG A 33 -1.42 18.26 -7.16
C ARG A 33 -0.49 19.32 -6.60
N GLN A 34 0.41 18.96 -5.69
CA GLN A 34 1.24 19.91 -4.95
C GLN A 34 2.55 20.24 -5.67
N ALA A 35 3.21 19.24 -6.28
CA ALA A 35 4.56 19.40 -6.82
C ALA A 35 4.61 19.34 -8.35
N ILE A 36 3.69 18.62 -9.01
CA ILE A 36 3.85 18.28 -10.44
C ILE A 36 2.90 19.08 -11.35
N ARG A 37 1.61 19.18 -11.01
CA ARG A 37 0.54 19.66 -11.91
C ARG A 37 0.67 21.12 -12.36
N ARG A 38 1.41 21.94 -11.60
CA ARG A 38 1.68 23.35 -11.95
C ARG A 38 3.17 23.64 -12.18
N GLY A 39 4.02 22.61 -12.08
CA GLY A 39 5.46 22.76 -12.28
C GLY A 39 5.80 22.76 -13.76
N THR A 40 6.58 23.76 -14.21
CA THR A 40 7.26 23.71 -15.50
C THR A 40 8.70 23.31 -15.23
N PHE A 41 9.13 22.19 -15.80
CA PHE A 41 10.46 21.63 -15.55
C PHE A 41 11.31 21.76 -16.82
N PRO A 42 12.49 22.41 -16.74
CA PRO A 42 13.37 22.57 -17.89
C PRO A 42 14.05 21.25 -18.31
N SER A 43 14.01 20.22 -17.46
CA SER A 43 14.54 18.89 -17.74
C SER A 43 13.92 17.82 -16.84
N VAL A 44 14.06 16.56 -17.23
CA VAL A 44 13.70 15.40 -16.39
C VAL A 44 14.47 15.42 -15.07
N HIS A 45 15.75 15.82 -15.09
CA HIS A 45 16.57 15.91 -13.89
C HIS A 45 15.99 16.92 -12.88
N ALA A 46 15.47 18.05 -13.36
CA ALA A 46 14.81 19.04 -12.51
C ALA A 46 13.52 18.49 -11.88
N LEU A 47 12.71 17.74 -12.64
CA LEU A 47 11.53 17.05 -12.12
C LEU A 47 11.90 16.01 -11.05
N THR A 48 12.90 15.18 -11.31
CA THR A 48 13.38 14.16 -10.36
C THR A 48 13.85 14.80 -9.06
N ARG A 49 14.58 15.92 -9.14
CA ARG A 49 15.02 16.67 -7.95
C ARG A 49 13.82 17.19 -7.16
N GLN A 50 12.84 17.81 -7.81
CA GLN A 50 11.63 18.31 -7.15
C GLN A 50 10.86 17.20 -6.41
N ILE A 51 10.74 16.02 -7.03
CA ILE A 51 10.08 14.86 -6.42
C ILE A 51 10.86 14.36 -5.19
N ARG A 52 12.20 14.28 -5.27
CA ARG A 52 13.05 13.87 -4.15
C ARG A 52 12.99 14.86 -2.98
N ASP A 53 13.01 16.15 -3.28
CA ASP A 53 12.90 17.22 -2.27
C ASP A 53 11.54 17.15 -1.57
N TYR A 54 10.47 16.91 -2.34
CA TYR A 54 9.13 16.69 -1.80
C TYR A 54 9.05 15.46 -0.89
N ILE A 55 9.61 14.31 -1.32
CA ILE A 55 9.65 13.08 -0.51
C ILE A 55 10.41 13.32 0.79
N THR A 56 11.56 14.01 0.73
CA THR A 56 12.39 14.29 1.90
C THR A 56 11.62 15.15 2.90
N HIS A 57 11.00 16.23 2.44
CA HIS A 57 10.19 17.11 3.29
C HIS A 57 8.97 16.37 3.88
N TRP A 58 8.28 15.57 3.07
CA TRP A 58 7.14 14.77 3.50
C TRP A 58 7.51 13.72 4.55
N ASN A 59 8.69 13.11 4.43
CA ASN A 59 9.17 12.08 5.35
C ASN A 59 9.70 12.64 6.67
N THR A 60 10.13 13.91 6.73
CA THR A 60 10.57 14.55 7.98
C THR A 60 9.49 14.51 9.07
N ASP A 61 8.22 14.66 8.69
CA ASP A 61 7.07 14.64 9.61
C ASP A 61 6.27 13.32 9.54
N ALA A 62 6.74 12.33 8.78
CA ALA A 62 6.00 11.10 8.57
C ALA A 62 5.96 10.26 9.84
N GLN A 63 4.75 10.01 10.35
CA GLN A 63 4.56 8.96 11.34
C GLN A 63 4.69 7.60 10.66
N PRO A 64 5.58 6.71 11.16
CA PRO A 64 5.71 5.37 10.61
C PRO A 64 4.35 4.65 10.65
N PHE A 65 3.96 4.08 9.52
CA PHE A 65 2.84 3.16 9.48
C PHE A 65 3.24 1.88 10.21
N THR A 66 2.65 1.63 11.38
CA THR A 66 2.83 0.36 12.07
C THR A 66 1.98 -0.71 11.41
N TRP A 67 2.64 -1.66 10.75
CA TRP A 67 1.99 -2.90 10.32
C TRP A 67 1.52 -3.67 11.56
N THR A 68 0.22 -3.60 11.85
CA THR A 68 -0.37 -4.29 13.01
C THR A 68 -0.56 -5.78 12.78
N ALA A 69 -0.32 -6.27 11.55
CA ALA A 69 -0.39 -7.68 11.24
C ALA A 69 0.79 -8.41 11.91
N THR A 70 0.47 -9.30 12.84
CA THR A 70 1.46 -10.15 13.48
C THR A 70 2.04 -11.14 12.45
N THR A 71 3.29 -11.59 12.68
CA THR A 71 3.93 -12.60 11.83
C THR A 71 3.05 -13.84 11.62
N ASN A 72 2.33 -14.25 12.67
CA ASN A 72 1.42 -15.40 12.61
C ASN A 72 0.22 -15.16 11.67
N GLU A 73 -0.35 -13.96 11.66
CA GLU A 73 -1.45 -13.61 10.74
C GLU A 73 -1.00 -13.60 9.28
N ILE A 74 0.22 -13.10 9.03
CA ILE A 74 0.83 -13.12 7.70
C ILE A 74 1.04 -14.58 7.25
N LEU A 75 1.67 -15.40 8.10
CA LEU A 75 1.93 -16.82 7.80
C LEU A 75 0.64 -17.62 7.59
N ALA A 76 -0.39 -17.37 8.40
CA ALA A 76 -1.69 -18.02 8.22
C ALA A 76 -2.29 -17.70 6.86
N LYS A 77 -2.21 -16.44 6.43
CA LYS A 77 -2.74 -16.00 5.13
C LYS A 77 -1.97 -16.62 3.95
N VAL A 78 -0.65 -16.71 4.04
CA VAL A 78 0.18 -17.40 3.04
C VAL A 78 -0.20 -18.87 2.93
N ARG A 79 -0.37 -19.57 4.06
CA ARG A 79 -0.79 -20.99 4.08
C ARG A 79 -2.15 -21.22 3.45
N LEU A 80 -3.11 -20.33 3.70
CA LEU A 80 -4.44 -20.39 3.07
C LEU A 80 -4.34 -20.24 1.56
N THR A 81 -3.61 -19.25 1.07
CA THR A 81 -3.39 -19.02 -0.37
C THR A 81 -2.72 -20.23 -1.01
N GLN A 82 -1.68 -20.78 -0.40
CA GLN A 82 -0.97 -21.97 -0.90
C GLN A 82 -1.91 -23.18 -1.03
N THR A 83 -2.78 -23.38 -0.04
CA THR A 83 -3.74 -24.48 -0.05
C THR A 83 -4.78 -24.31 -1.16
N SER A 84 -5.30 -23.10 -1.33
CA SER A 84 -6.26 -22.79 -2.40
C SER A 84 -5.65 -22.99 -3.78
N ILE A 85 -4.41 -22.55 -4.00
CA ILE A 85 -3.68 -22.77 -5.25
C ILE A 85 -3.50 -24.26 -5.52
N ARG A 86 -3.07 -25.03 -4.51
CA ARG A 86 -2.85 -26.48 -4.65
C ARG A 86 -4.13 -27.20 -5.08
N LYS A 87 -5.26 -26.88 -4.44
CA LYS A 87 -6.58 -27.44 -4.81
C LYS A 87 -6.96 -27.11 -6.26
N LEU A 88 -6.69 -25.89 -6.73
CA LEU A 88 -6.96 -25.52 -8.12
C LEU A 88 -6.10 -26.32 -9.11
N VAL A 89 -4.84 -26.52 -8.79
CA VAL A 89 -3.92 -27.33 -9.61
C VAL A 89 -4.39 -28.78 -9.67
N ASP A 90 -4.75 -29.37 -8.53
CA ASP A 90 -5.21 -30.76 -8.47
C ASP A 90 -6.55 -30.95 -9.21
N ASN A 91 -7.49 -30.00 -9.08
CA ASN A 91 -8.74 -30.01 -9.83
C ASN A 91 -8.50 -29.94 -11.34
N ASN A 92 -7.55 -29.13 -11.81
CA ASN A 92 -7.21 -29.04 -13.23
C ASN A 92 -6.52 -30.31 -13.74
N ARG A 93 -5.67 -30.94 -12.92
CA ARG A 93 -5.09 -32.26 -13.26
C ARG A 93 -6.17 -33.33 -13.42
N ASN A 94 -7.20 -33.30 -12.58
CA ASN A 94 -8.32 -34.24 -12.63
C ASN A 94 -9.30 -33.97 -13.77
N ARG A 95 -9.23 -32.81 -14.44
CA ARG A 95 -10.06 -32.49 -15.62
C ARG A 95 -9.54 -33.09 -16.94
N HIS A 96 -8.27 -33.45 -16.98
CA HIS A 96 -7.61 -34.00 -18.18
C HIS A 96 -7.35 -35.51 -18.07
N ARG A 97 -7.93 -36.18 -17.06
CA ARG A 97 -8.11 -37.63 -16.98
C ARG A 97 -9.57 -37.96 -17.18
#